data_AF-A0A813GC99-F1
#
_entry.id   AF-A0A813GC99-F1
#
_cell.length_a   1.000
_cell.length_b   1.000
_cell.length_c   1.000
_cell.angle_alpha   90.00
_cell.angle_beta   90.00
_cell.angle_gamma   90.00
#
_symmetry.space_group_name_H-M   'P 1'
#
loop_
_entity.id
_entity.type
_entity.pdbx_description
1 polymer ?
#
loop_
_entity_poly.entity_id
_entity_poly.type
_entity_poly.pdbx_seq_one_letter_code
_entity_poly.pdbx_strand_id
1 'polypeptide(L)'
;MYCYCKEAQNVWDEIEDEDHRTASAARPRPQASTVLNLSARKRLFFSATLRWSRPDFDFDLRTAVRAGVISDYTILVPFMTAGDPKPSLVQLIQDLPTARRILAFCNTVQEAKQFAKLLNAEGVQAGHYNGCTASLQRTRILEDFKKGPSRGGLRVLATVDVLSEGVDLPMADTCLFVEPRKGLRLRQCVGRVLRQHQQKVDALVVSPPIIQEADGGLQVDGELVRLLAELAGADPELRKSLAENSFGRVCLVDQRMNRSGDSPAVALEEAATLLCTKVYPRALSSYLTADDRWQLGLAQLTQYQQEHGHCKVPWKHRTGSEFALGTWVGYQRSARKANKLTAQQVKQLDTLGFQWDLRAASWEEKF
;
A
#
# COMPACT_ATOMS: atom_id res chain seq x y z
N MET A 1 -14.38 -32.90 -17.00
CA MET A 1 -14.39 -31.50 -17.45
C MET A 1 -13.97 -30.62 -16.27
N TYR A 2 -12.95 -29.78 -16.45
CA TYR A 2 -12.48 -28.83 -15.44
C TYR A 2 -13.07 -27.47 -15.75
N CYS A 3 -13.44 -26.71 -14.71
CA CYS A 3 -13.75 -25.29 -14.84
C CYS A 3 -12.64 -24.49 -14.16
N TYR A 4 -12.26 -23.33 -14.71
CA TYR A 4 -11.39 -22.41 -14.02
C TYR A 4 -11.99 -21.01 -13.94
N CYS A 5 -11.72 -20.32 -12.84
CA CYS A 5 -12.13 -18.94 -12.57
C CYS A 5 -10.87 -18.07 -12.45
N LYS A 6 -10.78 -17.02 -13.29
CA LYS A 6 -9.76 -15.97 -13.16
C LYS A 6 -10.31 -14.84 -12.29
N GLU A 7 -9.44 -14.12 -11.61
CA GLU A 7 -9.81 -13.08 -10.63
C GLU A 7 -10.72 -13.59 -9.52
N ALA A 8 -10.47 -14.81 -9.03
CA ALA A 8 -11.33 -15.49 -8.06
C ALA A 8 -11.60 -14.68 -6.78
N GLN A 9 -10.75 -13.71 -6.42
CA GLN A 9 -10.99 -12.81 -5.30
C GLN A 9 -12.31 -12.04 -5.43
N ASN A 10 -12.72 -11.64 -6.64
CA ASN A 10 -14.00 -10.92 -6.83
C ASN A 10 -15.19 -11.82 -6.46
N VAL A 11 -15.09 -13.12 -6.73
CA VAL A 11 -16.12 -14.11 -6.37
C VAL A 11 -16.21 -14.27 -4.86
N TRP A 12 -15.08 -14.32 -4.16
CA TRP A 12 -15.05 -14.42 -2.69
C TRP A 12 -15.55 -13.14 -2.02
N ASP A 13 -15.17 -11.96 -2.54
CA ASP A 13 -15.67 -10.67 -2.06
C ASP A 13 -17.21 -10.58 -2.20
N GLU A 14 -17.80 -11.15 -3.27
CA GLU A 14 -19.27 -11.22 -3.45
C GLU A 14 -19.95 -12.15 -2.43
N ILE A 15 -19.33 -13.28 -2.08
CA ILE A 15 -19.90 -14.26 -1.13
C ILE A 15 -19.95 -13.70 0.29
N GLU A 16 -18.89 -13.03 0.76
CA GLU A 16 -18.91 -12.43 2.11
C GLU A 16 -19.89 -11.25 2.22
N ASP A 17 -20.04 -10.47 1.14
CA ASP A 17 -21.03 -9.38 1.09
C ASP A 17 -22.46 -9.89 1.25
N GLU A 18 -22.75 -11.14 0.86
CA GLU A 18 -24.05 -11.81 1.05
C GLU A 18 -24.24 -12.28 2.50
N ASP A 19 -23.21 -12.85 3.14
CA ASP A 19 -23.28 -13.34 4.53
C ASP A 19 -23.49 -12.21 5.56
N HIS A 20 -23.08 -10.97 5.24
CA HIS A 20 -23.24 -9.80 6.09
C HIS A 20 -24.53 -8.99 5.85
N ARG A 21 -25.34 -9.32 4.84
CA ARG A 21 -26.62 -8.62 4.57
C ARG A 21 -27.80 -9.37 5.19
N THR A 22 -28.58 -8.66 6.03
CA THR A 22 -29.92 -9.11 6.41
C THR A 22 -30.79 -9.25 5.16
N ALA A 23 -31.61 -10.31 5.13
CA ALA A 23 -32.24 -10.95 3.97
C ALA A 23 -33.26 -10.12 3.13
N SER A 24 -33.09 -8.82 2.93
CA SER A 24 -34.10 -7.94 2.32
C SER A 24 -33.67 -7.16 1.07
N ALA A 25 -32.48 -7.38 0.50
CA ALA A 25 -32.10 -6.75 -0.76
C ALA A 25 -31.20 -7.64 -1.63
N ALA A 26 -31.74 -8.78 -2.07
CA ALA A 26 -31.08 -9.64 -3.03
C ALA A 26 -31.14 -9.02 -4.45
N ARG A 27 -30.02 -8.48 -4.89
CA ARG A 27 -29.62 -8.60 -6.30
C ARG A 27 -28.24 -9.26 -6.31
N PRO A 28 -28.14 -10.59 -6.51
CA PRO A 28 -26.86 -11.23 -6.72
C PRO A 28 -26.26 -10.64 -8.01
N ARG A 29 -25.03 -10.12 -7.94
CA ARG A 29 -24.25 -9.82 -9.14
C ARG A 29 -23.83 -11.15 -9.79
N PRO A 30 -23.69 -11.21 -11.13
CA PRO A 30 -23.80 -12.47 -11.87
C PRO A 30 -22.60 -13.43 -11.79
N GLN A 31 -21.47 -13.09 -11.15
CA GLN A 31 -20.25 -13.90 -11.26
C GLN A 31 -20.19 -15.06 -10.25
N ALA A 32 -20.42 -14.81 -8.95
CA ALA A 32 -20.34 -15.86 -7.94
C ALA A 32 -21.36 -17.00 -8.14
N SER A 33 -22.63 -16.64 -8.34
CA SER A 33 -23.71 -17.62 -8.58
C SER A 33 -23.47 -18.45 -9.85
N THR A 34 -22.98 -17.83 -10.92
CA THR A 34 -22.63 -18.54 -12.16
C THR A 34 -21.50 -19.54 -11.92
N VAL A 35 -20.42 -19.15 -11.22
CA VAL A 35 -19.28 -20.05 -10.96
C VAL A 35 -19.67 -21.18 -10.01
N LEU A 36 -20.47 -20.91 -8.99
CA LEU A 36 -20.90 -21.91 -8.00
C LEU A 36 -21.92 -22.91 -8.58
N ASN A 37 -22.76 -22.50 -9.54
CA ASN A 37 -23.78 -23.35 -10.17
C ASN A 37 -23.27 -24.20 -11.34
N LEU A 38 -22.01 -24.06 -11.76
CA LEU A 38 -21.43 -24.90 -12.82
C LEU A 38 -21.29 -26.36 -12.37
N SER A 39 -21.83 -27.30 -13.14
CA SER A 39 -21.79 -28.76 -12.89
C SER A 39 -20.41 -29.42 -13.08
N ALA A 40 -19.32 -28.65 -12.94
CA ALA A 40 -17.97 -29.15 -13.09
C ALA A 40 -17.49 -29.90 -11.84
N ARG A 41 -17.02 -31.15 -12.04
CA ARG A 41 -16.50 -32.03 -10.97
C ARG A 41 -15.25 -31.49 -10.27
N LYS A 42 -14.46 -30.64 -10.94
CA LYS A 42 -13.26 -29.98 -10.40
C LYS A 42 -13.22 -28.53 -10.86
N ARG A 43 -12.90 -27.61 -9.95
CA ARG A 43 -12.84 -26.16 -10.16
C ARG A 43 -11.47 -25.63 -9.73
N LEU A 44 -10.83 -24.82 -10.57
CA LEU A 44 -9.56 -24.18 -10.28
C LEU A 44 -9.77 -22.66 -10.15
N PHE A 45 -9.31 -22.07 -9.05
CA PHE A 45 -9.46 -20.65 -8.78
C PHE A 45 -8.09 -19.98 -8.86
N PHE A 46 -7.96 -18.99 -9.74
CA PHE A 46 -6.73 -18.22 -9.91
C PHE A 46 -6.95 -16.80 -9.40
N SER A 47 -6.10 -16.36 -8.49
CA SER A 47 -6.10 -14.99 -7.98
C SER A 47 -4.67 -14.55 -7.71
N ALA A 48 -4.35 -13.32 -8.10
CA ALA A 48 -3.10 -12.66 -7.71
C ALA A 48 -3.21 -11.96 -6.35
N THR A 49 -4.40 -11.92 -5.72
CA THR A 49 -4.71 -11.15 -4.51
C THR A 49 -5.69 -11.90 -3.60
N LEU A 50 -5.44 -13.19 -3.33
CA LEU A 50 -6.33 -13.98 -2.48
C LEU A 50 -6.29 -13.46 -1.03
N ARG A 51 -7.45 -13.14 -0.43
CA ARG A 51 -7.56 -12.58 0.94
C ARG A 51 -8.26 -13.52 1.92
N TRP A 52 -9.25 -14.27 1.46
CA TRP A 52 -10.23 -14.95 2.34
C TRP A 52 -10.01 -16.46 2.49
N SER A 53 -9.08 -17.04 1.72
CA SER A 53 -8.80 -18.47 1.78
C SER A 53 -7.31 -18.78 1.63
N ARG A 54 -6.89 -19.93 2.16
CA ARG A 54 -5.53 -20.44 1.94
C ARG A 54 -5.46 -21.06 0.55
N PRO A 55 -4.50 -20.67 -0.30
CA PRO A 55 -4.34 -21.29 -1.60
C PRO A 55 -3.77 -22.71 -1.47
N ASP A 56 -4.20 -23.62 -2.34
CA ASP A 56 -3.59 -24.96 -2.47
C ASP A 56 -2.16 -24.90 -3.01
N PHE A 57 -1.86 -23.85 -3.79
CA PHE A 57 -0.54 -23.55 -4.33
C PHE A 57 -0.36 -22.03 -4.38
N ASP A 58 0.73 -21.53 -3.82
CA ASP A 58 1.08 -20.11 -3.83
C ASP A 58 2.36 -19.88 -4.65
N PHE A 59 2.32 -18.88 -5.52
CA PHE A 59 3.45 -18.43 -6.32
C PHE A 59 3.59 -16.93 -6.15
N ASP A 60 4.12 -16.56 -4.98
CA ASP A 60 4.26 -15.18 -4.54
C ASP A 60 5.23 -14.36 -5.43
N LEU A 61 5.24 -13.04 -5.25
CA LEU A 61 6.09 -12.15 -6.06
C LEU A 61 7.56 -12.51 -5.93
N ARG A 62 8.01 -12.93 -4.74
CA ARG A 62 9.43 -13.20 -4.50
C ARG A 62 9.89 -14.45 -5.21
N THR A 63 9.06 -15.48 -5.20
CA THR A 63 9.26 -16.73 -5.94
C THR A 63 9.28 -16.44 -7.44
N ALA A 64 8.36 -15.60 -7.92
CA ALA A 64 8.31 -15.19 -9.33
C ALA A 64 9.55 -14.39 -9.78
N VAL A 65 10.07 -13.48 -8.94
CA VAL A 65 11.31 -12.75 -9.20
C VAL A 65 12.51 -13.72 -9.23
N ARG A 66 12.64 -14.61 -8.24
CA ARG A 66 13.76 -15.57 -8.16
C ARG A 66 13.76 -16.56 -9.31
N ALA A 67 12.58 -16.95 -9.78
CA ALA A 67 12.42 -17.78 -10.97
C ALA A 67 12.65 -17.03 -12.28
N GLY A 68 12.87 -15.71 -12.24
CA GLY A 68 13.08 -14.89 -13.43
C GLY A 68 11.84 -14.78 -14.31
N VAL A 69 10.63 -14.88 -13.74
CA VAL A 69 9.35 -14.72 -14.47
C VAL A 69 8.95 -13.24 -14.55
N ILE A 70 9.30 -12.48 -13.51
CA ILE A 70 9.06 -11.04 -13.41
C ILE A 70 10.35 -10.33 -12.99
N SER A 71 10.44 -9.04 -13.30
CA SER A 71 11.54 -8.17 -12.86
C SER A 71 11.46 -7.91 -11.36
N ASP A 72 12.62 -7.79 -10.72
CA ASP A 72 12.70 -7.32 -9.35
C ASP A 72 12.37 -5.82 -9.24
N TYR A 73 12.01 -5.36 -8.05
CA TYR A 73 11.52 -3.99 -7.86
C TYR A 73 11.99 -3.30 -6.58
N THR A 74 11.99 -1.97 -6.65
CA THR A 74 12.27 -1.05 -5.53
C THR A 74 11.08 -0.10 -5.35
N ILE A 75 10.80 0.28 -4.10
CA ILE A 75 9.76 1.25 -3.73
C ILE A 75 10.44 2.57 -3.38
N LEU A 76 10.15 3.63 -4.10
CA LEU A 76 10.63 4.98 -3.82
C LEU A 76 9.51 5.77 -3.14
N VAL A 77 9.77 6.25 -1.93
CA VAL A 77 8.86 7.07 -1.13
C VAL A 77 9.33 8.51 -1.22
N PRO A 78 8.66 9.38 -2.00
CA PRO A 78 9.05 10.78 -2.10
C PRO A 78 8.73 11.52 -0.79
N PHE A 79 9.65 12.37 -0.37
CA PHE A 79 9.45 13.37 0.66
C PHE A 79 9.25 14.73 0.00
N MET A 80 8.15 15.41 0.33
CA MET A 80 7.74 16.66 -0.30
C MET A 80 7.28 17.66 0.76
N THR A 81 7.36 18.95 0.47
CA THR A 81 6.74 20.00 1.30
C THR A 81 5.29 20.22 0.89
N ALA A 82 4.47 20.76 1.78
CA ALA A 82 3.07 21.09 1.52
C ALA A 82 2.91 21.99 0.28
N GLY A 83 1.86 21.72 -0.49
CA GLY A 83 1.59 22.34 -1.78
C GLY A 83 1.04 21.34 -2.78
N ASP A 84 0.98 21.74 -4.06
CA ASP A 84 0.69 20.80 -5.14
C ASP A 84 1.90 19.84 -5.28
N PRO A 85 1.74 18.51 -5.15
CA PRO A 85 2.84 17.57 -5.30
C PRO A 85 3.30 17.42 -6.76
N LYS A 86 2.51 17.87 -7.74
CA LYS A 86 2.80 17.64 -9.17
C LYS A 86 4.11 18.24 -9.67
N PRO A 87 4.49 19.50 -9.34
CA PRO A 87 5.79 20.04 -9.74
C PRO A 87 6.96 19.22 -9.20
N SER A 88 6.90 18.80 -7.93
CA SER A 88 7.90 17.89 -7.36
C SER A 88 7.87 16.53 -8.08
N LEU A 89 6.71 15.95 -8.37
CA LEU A 89 6.66 14.70 -9.13
C LEU A 89 7.26 14.84 -10.55
N VAL A 90 7.11 16.00 -11.20
CA VAL A 90 7.75 16.29 -12.49
C VAL A 90 9.28 16.33 -12.35
N GLN A 91 9.78 17.02 -11.33
CA GLN A 91 11.21 17.08 -11.04
C GLN A 91 11.77 15.68 -10.74
N LEU A 92 11.07 14.87 -9.94
CA LEU A 92 11.43 13.47 -9.70
C LEU A 92 11.56 12.69 -11.02
N ILE A 93 10.60 12.85 -11.92
CA ILE A 93 10.62 12.18 -13.23
C ILE A 93 11.83 12.66 -14.06
N GLN A 94 12.17 13.94 -14.01
CA GLN A 94 13.35 14.48 -14.70
C GLN A 94 14.66 13.90 -14.14
N ASP A 95 14.75 13.70 -12.82
CA ASP A 95 15.92 13.13 -12.14
C ASP A 95 16.07 11.61 -12.36
N LEU A 96 14.98 10.90 -12.68
CA LEU A 96 15.03 9.49 -13.03
C LEU A 96 15.76 9.26 -14.37
N PRO A 97 16.41 8.09 -14.58
CA PRO A 97 17.03 7.74 -15.85
C PRO A 97 16.07 7.94 -17.04
N THR A 98 16.54 8.60 -18.08
CA THR A 98 15.73 8.98 -19.27
C THR A 98 15.19 7.78 -20.04
N ALA A 99 15.82 6.62 -19.90
CA ALA A 99 15.38 5.36 -20.50
C ALA A 99 14.07 4.82 -19.88
N ARG A 100 13.78 5.15 -18.60
CA ARG A 100 12.62 4.61 -17.87
C ARG A 100 11.30 4.92 -18.56
N ARG A 101 10.40 3.94 -18.58
CA ARG A 101 9.03 4.03 -19.14
C ARG A 101 8.02 4.06 -18.00
N ILE A 102 7.33 5.19 -17.85
CA ILE A 102 6.55 5.49 -16.65
C ILE A 102 5.06 5.38 -16.92
N LEU A 103 4.36 4.59 -16.11
CA LEU A 103 2.90 4.61 -15.99
C LEU A 103 2.54 5.48 -14.78
N ALA A 104 1.93 6.63 -15.04
CA ALA A 104 1.51 7.58 -14.01
C ALA A 104 0.01 7.40 -13.75
N PHE A 105 -0.35 6.97 -12.54
CA PHE A 105 -1.74 6.74 -12.13
C PHE A 105 -2.28 7.99 -11.41
N CYS A 106 -3.38 8.54 -11.93
CA CYS A 106 -4.08 9.71 -11.40
C CYS A 106 -5.49 9.34 -10.91
N ASN A 107 -6.16 10.23 -10.16
CA ASN A 107 -7.50 9.96 -9.65
C ASN A 107 -8.58 10.18 -10.70
N THR A 108 -8.40 11.20 -11.55
CA THR A 108 -9.38 11.58 -12.57
C THR A 108 -8.78 11.73 -13.96
N VAL A 109 -9.65 11.61 -14.98
CA VAL A 109 -9.27 11.80 -16.39
C VAL A 109 -8.78 13.22 -16.63
N GLN A 110 -9.36 14.18 -15.91
CA GLN A 110 -8.97 15.59 -15.99
C GLN A 110 -7.57 15.80 -15.43
N GLU A 111 -7.27 15.26 -14.25
CA GLU A 111 -5.92 15.30 -13.70
C GLU A 111 -4.90 14.62 -14.60
N ALA A 112 -5.21 13.43 -15.13
CA ALA A 112 -4.28 12.72 -16.00
C ALA A 112 -3.95 13.54 -17.27
N LYS A 113 -4.93 14.27 -17.82
CA LYS A 113 -4.71 15.25 -18.89
C LYS A 113 -3.87 16.44 -18.44
N GLN A 114 -4.15 17.01 -17.27
CA GLN A 114 -3.42 18.16 -16.72
C GLN A 114 -1.97 17.79 -16.41
N PHE A 115 -1.74 16.63 -15.81
CA PHE A 115 -0.42 16.12 -15.48
C PHE A 115 0.40 15.84 -16.74
N ALA A 116 -0.20 15.21 -17.77
CA ALA A 116 0.46 15.05 -19.06
C ALA A 116 0.80 16.40 -19.71
N LYS A 117 -0.06 17.42 -19.60
CA LYS A 117 0.25 18.77 -20.10
C LYS A 117 1.40 19.42 -19.34
N LEU A 118 1.41 19.30 -18.01
CA LEU A 118 2.47 19.81 -17.15
C LEU A 118 3.82 19.18 -17.51
N LEU A 119 3.86 17.85 -17.64
CA LEU A 119 5.06 17.13 -18.06
C LEU A 119 5.59 17.61 -19.42
N ASN A 120 4.70 17.77 -20.41
CA ASN A 120 5.12 18.25 -21.73
C ASN A 120 5.63 19.70 -21.70
N ALA A 121 5.03 20.57 -20.86
CA ALA A 121 5.52 21.94 -20.66
C ALA A 121 6.94 21.96 -20.07
N GLU A 122 7.24 20.99 -19.21
CA GLU A 122 8.55 20.78 -18.57
C GLU A 122 9.48 19.85 -19.39
N GLY A 123 9.19 19.66 -20.68
CA GLY A 123 10.05 18.92 -21.63
C GLY A 123 10.03 17.39 -21.52
N VAL A 124 9.14 16.81 -20.70
CA VAL A 124 8.96 15.37 -20.57
C VAL A 124 7.84 14.88 -21.50
N GLN A 125 8.18 14.04 -22.48
CA GLN A 125 7.20 13.54 -23.45
C GLN A 125 6.15 12.66 -22.76
N ALA A 126 4.93 13.18 -22.63
CA ALA A 126 3.85 12.54 -21.90
C ALA A 126 2.55 12.48 -22.70
N GLY A 127 1.85 11.35 -22.60
CA GLY A 127 0.51 11.17 -23.16
C GLY A 127 -0.50 10.77 -22.09
N HIS A 128 -1.79 10.86 -22.42
CA HIS A 128 -2.88 10.47 -21.53
C HIS A 128 -3.73 9.34 -22.15
N TYR A 129 -3.99 8.29 -21.38
CA TYR A 129 -4.79 7.14 -21.80
C TYR A 129 -6.06 6.97 -20.94
N ASN A 130 -7.22 6.81 -21.61
CA ASN A 130 -8.50 6.44 -21.00
C ASN A 130 -9.33 5.54 -21.95
N GLY A 131 -10.17 4.66 -21.38
CA GLY A 131 -11.21 3.88 -22.04
C GLY A 131 -12.24 4.69 -22.84
N CYS A 132 -12.43 5.98 -22.54
CA CYS A 132 -13.30 6.88 -23.32
C CYS A 132 -12.61 7.60 -24.50
N THR A 133 -11.28 7.48 -24.64
CA THR A 133 -10.55 8.08 -25.78
C THR A 133 -10.90 7.38 -27.09
N ALA A 134 -11.05 8.14 -28.19
CA ALA A 134 -11.33 7.57 -29.52
C ALA A 134 -10.28 6.52 -29.93
N SER A 135 -10.74 5.41 -30.53
CA SER A 135 -9.91 4.23 -30.83
C SER A 135 -8.60 4.56 -31.56
N LEU A 136 -8.66 5.42 -32.58
CA LEU A 136 -7.47 5.85 -33.35
C LEU A 136 -6.43 6.61 -32.52
N GLN A 137 -6.88 7.52 -31.64
CA GLN A 137 -5.98 8.26 -30.76
C GLN A 137 -5.34 7.33 -29.73
N ARG A 138 -6.09 6.36 -29.21
CA ARG A 138 -5.58 5.35 -28.29
C ARG A 138 -4.45 4.55 -28.90
N THR A 139 -4.63 4.06 -30.13
CA THR A 139 -3.59 3.29 -30.83
C THR A 139 -2.32 4.12 -31.00
N ARG A 140 -2.44 5.38 -31.46
CA ARG A 140 -1.28 6.28 -31.61
C ARG A 140 -0.52 6.50 -30.31
N ILE A 141 -1.23 6.82 -29.22
CA ILE A 141 -0.60 7.05 -27.91
C ILE A 141 0.14 5.80 -27.42
N LEU A 142 -0.44 4.61 -27.62
CA LEU A 142 0.22 3.36 -27.26
C LEU A 142 1.43 3.06 -28.15
N GLU A 143 1.36 3.33 -29.45
CA GLU A 143 2.49 3.20 -30.38
C GLU A 143 3.63 4.16 -30.01
N ASP A 144 3.30 5.41 -29.70
CA ASP A 144 4.29 6.41 -29.26
C ASP A 144 4.94 6.01 -27.94
N PHE A 145 4.19 5.46 -26.99
CA PHE A 145 4.75 4.94 -25.73
C PHE A 145 5.65 3.73 -25.95
N LYS A 146 5.25 2.80 -26.83
CA LYS A 146 6.07 1.63 -27.21
C LYS A 146 7.37 2.06 -27.90
N LYS A 147 7.32 3.10 -28.75
CA LYS A 147 8.50 3.71 -29.39
C LYS A 147 9.43 4.36 -28.36
N GLY A 148 8.82 5.14 -27.48
CA GLY A 148 9.35 5.92 -26.37
C GLY A 148 10.55 6.85 -26.62
N PRO A 149 11.09 7.49 -25.56
CA PRO A 149 11.85 8.74 -25.65
C PRO A 149 13.05 8.72 -26.59
N SER A 150 13.87 7.67 -26.57
CA SER A 150 15.08 7.58 -27.41
C SER A 150 14.80 7.59 -28.92
N ARG A 151 13.55 7.34 -29.32
CA ARG A 151 13.07 7.37 -30.71
C ARG A 151 12.02 8.46 -30.94
N GLY A 152 11.91 9.44 -30.04
CA GLY A 152 10.93 10.52 -30.11
C GLY A 152 9.49 10.08 -29.80
N GLY A 153 9.32 9.01 -29.04
CA GLY A 153 8.03 8.58 -28.50
C GLY A 153 7.80 9.07 -27.06
N LEU A 154 6.74 8.60 -26.42
CA LEU A 154 6.37 9.00 -25.06
C LEU A 154 7.22 8.30 -23.99
N ARG A 155 7.64 9.06 -22.98
CA ARG A 155 8.29 8.55 -21.77
C ARG A 155 7.27 8.21 -20.69
N VAL A 156 6.22 9.03 -20.56
CA VAL A 156 5.20 8.91 -19.52
C VAL A 156 3.83 8.69 -20.14
N LEU A 157 3.07 7.73 -19.58
CA LEU A 157 1.67 7.51 -19.88
C LEU A 157 0.84 7.76 -18.63
N ALA A 158 0.11 8.88 -18.61
CA ALA A 158 -0.82 9.22 -17.54
C ALA A 158 -2.16 8.49 -17.76
N THR A 159 -2.66 7.80 -16.73
CA THR A 159 -3.91 7.04 -16.80
C THR A 159 -4.63 7.04 -15.45
N VAL A 160 -5.92 6.70 -15.48
CA VAL A 160 -6.78 6.70 -14.28
C VAL A 160 -6.96 5.30 -13.72
N ASP A 161 -7.17 4.33 -14.61
CA ASP A 161 -7.41 2.95 -14.24
C ASP A 161 -6.26 2.07 -14.74
N VAL A 162 -6.19 0.85 -14.19
CA VAL A 162 -5.36 -0.21 -14.77
C VAL A 162 -5.77 -0.31 -16.24
N LEU A 163 -4.83 -0.04 -17.15
CA LEU A 163 -5.06 -0.06 -18.59
C LEU A 163 -5.95 -1.26 -18.93
N SER A 164 -7.07 -0.98 -19.60
CA SER A 164 -8.15 -1.94 -19.90
C SER A 164 -7.63 -3.32 -20.29
N GLU A 165 -8.34 -4.39 -19.91
CA GLU A 165 -8.00 -5.76 -20.30
C GLU A 165 -7.59 -5.83 -21.78
N GLY A 166 -6.39 -6.37 -22.06
CA GLY A 166 -5.82 -6.48 -23.40
C GLY A 166 -4.66 -5.53 -23.72
N VAL A 167 -4.39 -4.49 -22.92
CA VAL A 167 -3.19 -3.66 -23.11
C VAL A 167 -1.97 -4.31 -22.44
N ASP A 168 -0.99 -4.69 -23.25
CA ASP A 168 0.29 -5.25 -22.83
C ASP A 168 1.45 -4.28 -23.13
N LEU A 169 2.07 -3.79 -22.07
CA LEU A 169 3.18 -2.83 -22.09
C LEU A 169 4.34 -3.34 -21.23
N PRO A 170 5.02 -4.44 -21.63
CA PRO A 170 6.09 -5.03 -20.82
C PRO A 170 7.31 -4.11 -20.69
N MET A 171 7.47 -3.16 -21.61
CA MET A 171 8.52 -2.14 -21.54
C MET A 171 8.30 -1.12 -20.41
N ALA A 172 7.10 -1.03 -19.84
CA ALA A 172 6.86 -0.17 -18.69
C ALA A 172 7.64 -0.71 -17.47
N ASP A 173 8.41 0.17 -16.84
CA ASP A 173 9.29 -0.19 -15.72
C ASP A 173 9.01 0.62 -14.47
N THR A 174 8.29 1.73 -14.56
CA THR A 174 8.04 2.61 -13.43
C THR A 174 6.54 2.81 -13.23
N CYS A 175 6.05 2.50 -12.03
CA CYS A 175 4.69 2.77 -11.59
C CYS A 175 4.73 3.99 -10.67
N LEU A 176 4.10 5.09 -11.07
CA LEU A 176 4.06 6.34 -10.31
C LEU A 176 2.62 6.63 -9.87
N PHE A 177 2.40 6.79 -8.57
CA PHE A 177 1.12 7.27 -8.05
C PHE A 177 1.19 8.79 -7.90
N VAL A 178 0.45 9.52 -8.74
CA VAL A 178 0.48 10.98 -8.77
C VAL A 178 -0.32 11.55 -7.60
N GLU A 179 -1.47 10.94 -7.32
CA GLU A 179 -2.32 11.30 -6.20
C GLU A 179 -2.88 10.03 -5.54
N PRO A 180 -3.27 10.11 -4.26
CA PRO A 180 -3.76 8.95 -3.52
C PRO A 180 -5.22 8.60 -3.87
N ARG A 181 -5.51 7.31 -4.14
CA ARG A 181 -6.82 6.80 -4.55
C ARG A 181 -7.38 5.64 -3.71
N LYS A 182 -8.55 5.86 -3.09
CA LYS A 182 -9.38 4.76 -2.56
C LYS A 182 -9.93 3.90 -3.69
N GLY A 183 -9.72 2.58 -3.61
CA GLY A 183 -10.31 1.60 -4.53
C GLY A 183 -9.51 1.29 -5.81
N LEU A 184 -8.37 1.95 -6.05
CA LEU A 184 -7.43 1.50 -7.10
C LEU A 184 -6.85 0.14 -6.72
N ARG A 185 -6.79 -0.81 -7.66
CA ARG A 185 -6.15 -2.12 -7.42
C ARG A 185 -4.62 -1.94 -7.50
N LEU A 186 -3.99 -1.44 -6.44
CA LEU A 186 -2.57 -1.04 -6.42
C LEU A 186 -1.64 -2.19 -6.84
N ARG A 187 -1.89 -3.41 -6.34
CA ARG A 187 -1.13 -4.59 -6.79
C ARG A 187 -1.24 -4.83 -8.30
N GLN A 188 -2.40 -4.55 -8.92
CA GLN A 188 -2.56 -4.69 -10.37
C GLN A 188 -1.79 -3.61 -11.13
N CYS A 189 -1.74 -2.38 -10.63
CA CYS A 189 -0.90 -1.30 -11.19
C CYS A 189 0.58 -1.70 -11.16
N VAL A 190 1.07 -2.14 -10.00
CA VAL A 190 2.47 -2.58 -9.84
C VAL A 190 2.76 -3.79 -10.74
N GLY A 191 1.87 -4.79 -10.79
CA GLY A 191 2.04 -5.98 -11.62
C GLY A 191 2.20 -5.70 -13.13
N ARG A 192 1.77 -4.52 -13.61
CA ARG A 192 2.02 -4.10 -15.01
C ARG A 192 3.47 -3.75 -15.26
N VAL A 193 4.11 -3.12 -14.28
CA VAL A 193 5.51 -2.70 -14.39
C VAL A 193 6.48 -3.77 -13.90
N LEU A 194 6.02 -4.93 -13.43
CA LEU A 194 6.89 -6.05 -13.06
C LEU A 194 7.19 -6.99 -14.24
N ARG A 195 6.49 -6.87 -15.38
CA ARG A 195 6.71 -7.73 -16.55
C ARG A 195 8.14 -7.60 -17.08
N GLN A 196 8.72 -8.70 -17.53
CA GLN A 196 10.07 -8.69 -18.10
C GLN A 196 10.09 -8.05 -19.48
N HIS A 197 11.20 -7.37 -19.78
CA HIS A 197 11.48 -6.79 -21.09
C HIS A 197 12.99 -6.60 -21.26
N GLN A 198 13.51 -6.78 -22.48
CA GLN A 198 14.97 -6.75 -22.72
C GLN A 198 15.63 -5.41 -22.40
N GLN A 199 14.89 -4.30 -22.52
CA GLN A 199 15.39 -2.95 -22.25
C GLN A 199 15.25 -2.54 -20.78
N LYS A 200 14.71 -3.43 -19.94
CA LYS A 200 14.36 -3.12 -18.55
C LYS A 200 15.35 -3.80 -17.60
N VAL A 201 15.96 -3.00 -16.75
CA VAL A 201 16.92 -3.47 -15.73
C VAL A 201 16.19 -3.90 -14.47
N ASP A 202 15.32 -3.03 -13.95
CA ASP A 202 14.55 -3.20 -12.74
C ASP A 202 13.15 -2.60 -12.91
N ALA A 203 12.29 -2.79 -11.91
CA ALA A 203 11.04 -2.06 -11.78
C ALA A 203 11.11 -1.07 -10.62
N LEU A 204 10.48 0.09 -10.80
CA LEU A 204 10.41 1.14 -9.79
C LEU A 204 8.96 1.44 -9.45
N VAL A 205 8.61 1.42 -8.17
CA VAL A 205 7.30 1.82 -7.67
C VAL A 205 7.48 3.12 -6.90
N VAL A 206 7.08 4.24 -7.48
CA VAL A 206 7.05 5.52 -6.79
C VAL A 206 5.71 5.65 -6.06
N SER A 207 5.76 5.56 -4.73
CA SER A 207 4.59 5.60 -3.87
C SER A 207 4.01 7.02 -3.74
N PRO A 208 2.80 7.15 -3.19
CA PRO A 208 2.35 8.44 -2.65
C PRO A 208 3.40 9.03 -1.68
N PRO A 209 3.55 10.37 -1.65
CA PRO A 209 4.60 11.02 -0.88
C PRO A 209 4.29 11.12 0.62
N ILE A 210 5.33 11.36 1.41
CA ILE A 210 5.23 11.95 2.76
C ILE A 210 5.30 13.47 2.58
N ILE A 211 4.35 14.18 3.19
CA ILE A 211 4.22 15.63 3.05
C ILE A 211 4.64 16.30 4.37
N GLN A 212 5.55 17.26 4.30
CA GLN A 212 5.90 18.16 5.40
C GLN A 212 5.06 19.42 5.32
N GLU A 213 4.18 19.61 6.30
CA GLU A 213 3.34 20.79 6.46
C GLU A 213 4.15 22.03 6.84
N ALA A 214 3.55 23.20 6.68
CA ALA A 214 4.21 24.48 6.96
C ALA A 214 4.61 24.66 8.44
N ASP A 215 3.98 23.94 9.35
CA ASP A 215 4.30 23.89 10.78
C ASP A 215 5.43 22.88 11.12
N GLY A 216 5.99 22.22 10.10
CA GLY A 216 6.99 21.17 10.24
C GLY A 216 6.40 19.77 10.50
N GLY A 217 5.08 19.65 10.69
CA GLY A 217 4.39 18.39 10.88
C GLY A 217 4.47 17.48 9.67
N LEU A 218 4.67 16.18 9.89
CA LEU A 218 4.69 15.19 8.81
C LEU A 218 3.34 14.49 8.65
N GLN A 219 2.75 14.64 7.47
CA GLN A 219 1.54 13.95 7.06
C GLN A 219 1.88 12.74 6.17
N VAL A 220 1.30 11.60 6.53
CA VAL A 220 1.38 10.37 5.73
C VAL A 220 0.05 10.11 5.06
N ASP A 221 0.10 9.85 3.76
CA ASP A 221 -1.07 9.41 3.03
C ASP A 221 -1.47 7.96 3.36
N GLY A 222 -2.77 7.71 3.56
CA GLY A 222 -3.29 6.37 3.82
C GLY A 222 -3.03 5.35 2.70
N GLU A 223 -2.87 5.82 1.46
CA GLU A 223 -2.55 4.98 0.30
C GLU A 223 -1.10 4.53 0.30
N LEU A 224 -0.17 5.24 0.95
CA LEU A 224 1.18 4.70 1.18
C LEU A 224 1.11 3.45 2.07
N VAL A 225 0.37 3.53 3.18
CA VAL A 225 0.14 2.38 4.07
C VAL A 225 -0.51 1.24 3.32
N ARG A 226 -1.52 1.54 2.49
CA ARG A 226 -2.25 0.54 1.71
C ARG A 226 -1.39 -0.12 0.64
N LEU A 227 -0.57 0.64 -0.08
CA LEU A 227 0.38 0.13 -1.06
C LEU A 227 1.34 -0.86 -0.41
N LEU A 228 1.96 -0.46 0.70
CA LEU A 228 2.89 -1.31 1.45
C LEU A 228 2.19 -2.57 1.98
N ALA A 229 0.95 -2.46 2.46
CA ALA A 229 0.16 -3.61 2.90
C ALA A 229 -0.16 -4.58 1.75
N GLU A 230 -0.57 -4.06 0.59
CA GLU A 230 -0.87 -4.88 -0.59
C GLU A 230 0.38 -5.59 -1.12
N LEU A 231 1.54 -4.92 -1.13
CA LEU A 231 2.81 -5.50 -1.58
C LEU A 231 3.40 -6.47 -0.56
N ALA A 232 3.37 -6.16 0.74
CA ALA A 232 3.84 -7.07 1.79
C ALA A 232 3.01 -8.36 1.87
N GLY A 233 1.72 -8.31 1.52
CA GLY A 233 0.92 -9.52 1.35
C GLY A 233 1.27 -10.36 0.13
N ALA A 234 2.07 -9.84 -0.80
CA ALA A 234 2.47 -10.50 -2.03
C ALA A 234 3.93 -10.92 -2.03
N ASP A 235 4.74 -10.27 -1.19
CA ASP A 235 6.19 -10.37 -1.18
C ASP A 235 6.67 -10.60 0.26
N PRO A 236 7.01 -11.86 0.62
CA PRO A 236 7.44 -12.19 1.98
C PRO A 236 8.75 -11.48 2.38
N GLU A 237 9.59 -11.10 1.42
CA GLU A 237 10.86 -10.40 1.70
C GLU A 237 10.63 -8.92 2.06
N LEU A 238 9.70 -8.27 1.35
CA LEU A 238 9.25 -6.94 1.73
C LEU A 238 8.59 -7.00 3.12
N ARG A 239 7.68 -7.95 3.34
CA ARG A 239 7.00 -8.12 4.64
C ARG A 239 7.99 -8.28 5.79
N LYS A 240 9.04 -9.08 5.59
CA LYS A 240 10.12 -9.27 6.58
C LYS A 240 10.84 -7.95 6.85
N SER A 241 11.27 -7.23 5.80
CA SER A 241 11.95 -5.93 5.95
C SER A 241 11.10 -4.93 6.75
N LEU A 242 9.80 -4.83 6.45
CA LEU A 242 8.88 -3.96 7.20
C LEU A 242 8.76 -4.36 8.68
N ALA A 243 8.74 -5.68 8.97
CA ALA A 243 8.62 -6.18 10.35
C ALA A 243 9.89 -5.95 11.18
N GLU A 244 11.05 -5.97 10.52
CA GLU A 244 12.36 -5.70 11.12
C GLU A 244 12.70 -4.20 11.17
N ASN A 245 11.77 -3.32 10.73
CA ASN A 245 12.02 -1.88 10.53
C ASN A 245 13.26 -1.59 9.67
N SER A 246 13.57 -2.50 8.74
CA SER A 246 14.61 -2.32 7.75
C SER A 246 14.02 -1.66 6.51
N PHE A 247 14.76 -0.71 5.93
CA PHE A 247 14.37 -0.08 4.68
C PHE A 247 14.31 -1.09 3.53
N GLY A 248 15.24 -2.04 3.47
CA GLY A 248 15.23 -3.11 2.46
C GLY A 248 15.02 -2.57 1.04
N ARG A 249 13.80 -2.72 0.52
CA ARG A 249 13.39 -2.27 -0.82
C ARG A 249 12.73 -0.89 -0.84
N VAL A 250 12.50 -0.28 0.31
CA VAL A 250 11.89 1.04 0.47
C VAL A 250 13.03 2.07 0.56
N CYS A 251 13.02 3.04 -0.34
CA CYS A 251 13.97 4.15 -0.37
C CYS A 251 13.23 5.47 -0.17
N LEU A 252 13.65 6.26 0.81
CA LEU A 252 13.18 7.64 0.96
C LEU A 252 14.01 8.57 0.07
N VAL A 253 13.36 9.54 -0.57
CA VAL A 253 14.05 10.55 -1.38
C VAL A 253 13.48 11.95 -1.13
N ASP A 254 14.35 12.91 -0.82
CA ASP A 254 14.01 14.34 -0.79
C ASP A 254 14.54 14.99 -2.07
N GLN A 255 13.67 15.68 -2.80
CA GLN A 255 14.01 16.32 -4.06
C GLN A 255 14.87 17.58 -3.91
N ARG A 256 14.96 18.12 -2.69
CA ARG A 256 15.85 19.24 -2.37
C ARG A 256 17.32 18.84 -2.34
N MET A 257 17.65 17.55 -2.26
CA MET A 257 19.04 17.08 -2.16
C MET A 257 19.94 17.54 -3.33
N ASN A 258 19.36 17.87 -4.49
CA ASN A 258 20.13 18.38 -5.64
C ASN A 258 20.40 19.89 -5.60
N ARG A 259 19.83 20.64 -4.64
CA ARG A 259 20.02 22.11 -4.53
C ARG A 259 20.18 22.54 -3.07
N SER A 260 21.41 22.94 -2.73
CA SER A 260 21.83 23.71 -1.54
C SER A 260 21.94 22.99 -0.18
N GLY A 261 23.02 23.35 0.55
CA GLY A 261 23.47 22.78 1.82
C GLY A 261 22.71 23.22 3.08
N ASP A 262 21.39 23.37 3.00
CA ASP A 262 20.53 23.31 4.20
C ASP A 262 20.31 21.83 4.51
N SER A 263 20.64 21.38 5.72
CA SER A 263 20.73 19.95 6.04
C SER A 263 19.36 19.24 5.90
N PRO A 264 19.06 18.56 4.77
CA PRO A 264 17.79 17.87 4.56
C PRO A 264 17.71 16.59 5.41
N ALA A 265 18.83 16.23 6.05
CA ALA A 265 19.02 15.04 6.85
C ALA A 265 18.00 14.92 7.98
N VAL A 266 17.70 16.02 8.69
CA VAL A 266 16.78 15.98 9.84
C VAL A 266 15.37 15.62 9.40
N ALA A 267 14.84 16.26 8.35
CA ALA A 267 13.50 15.98 7.85
C ALA A 267 13.37 14.56 7.26
N LEU A 268 14.44 14.05 6.63
CA LEU A 268 14.53 12.67 6.15
C LEU A 268 14.61 11.65 7.28
N GLU A 269 15.35 11.94 8.35
CA GLU A 269 15.42 11.11 9.56
C GLU A 269 14.06 11.05 10.27
N GLU A 270 13.35 12.18 10.36
CA GLU A 270 11.99 12.24 10.87
C GLU A 270 11.02 11.43 10.00
N ALA A 271 11.11 11.55 8.68
CA ALA A 271 10.31 10.74 7.74
C ALA A 271 10.63 9.24 7.83
N ALA A 272 11.90 8.89 7.99
CA ALA A 272 12.36 7.52 8.22
C ALA A 272 11.79 6.95 9.52
N THR A 273 11.85 7.74 10.59
CA THR A 273 11.27 7.39 11.89
C THR A 273 9.76 7.23 11.78
N LEU A 274 9.08 8.11 11.05
CA LEU A 274 7.64 8.06 10.78
C LEU A 274 7.24 6.78 10.03
N LEU A 275 8.02 6.36 9.03
CA LEU A 275 7.81 5.10 8.32
C LEU A 275 7.86 3.91 9.28
N CYS A 276 8.93 3.79 10.06
CA CYS A 276 9.15 2.66 10.95
C CYS A 276 8.14 2.63 12.11
N THR A 277 7.80 3.77 12.69
CA THR A 277 6.95 3.85 13.90
C THR A 277 5.45 3.89 13.60
N LYS A 278 5.05 4.42 12.45
CA LYS A 278 3.62 4.59 12.11
C LYS A 278 3.19 3.83 10.86
N VAL A 279 3.98 3.87 9.79
CA VAL A 279 3.54 3.34 8.49
C VAL A 279 3.68 1.83 8.42
N TYR A 280 4.84 1.27 8.74
CA TYR A 280 5.10 -0.16 8.66
C TYR A 280 4.20 -0.98 9.59
N PRO A 281 3.99 -0.59 10.87
CA PRO A 281 3.10 -1.33 11.76
C PRO A 281 1.66 -1.33 11.25
N ARG A 282 1.18 -0.22 10.67
CA ARG A 282 -0.15 -0.15 10.06
C ARG A 282 -0.23 -1.03 8.82
N ALA A 283 0.77 -1.01 7.95
CA ALA A 283 0.81 -1.82 6.74
C ALA A 283 0.81 -3.33 7.06
N LEU A 284 1.46 -3.71 8.16
CA LEU A 284 1.51 -5.10 8.62
C LEU A 284 0.28 -5.52 9.43
N SER A 285 -0.52 -4.59 9.96
CA SER A 285 -1.61 -4.88 10.92
C SER A 285 -2.58 -5.99 10.49
N SER A 286 -2.84 -6.11 9.19
CA SER A 286 -3.68 -7.17 8.60
C SER A 286 -3.03 -8.56 8.60
N TYR A 287 -1.69 -8.62 8.60
CA TYR A 287 -0.87 -9.83 8.56
C TYR A 287 -0.26 -10.21 9.90
N LEU A 288 -0.33 -9.31 10.88
CA LEU A 288 0.03 -9.62 12.25
C LEU A 288 -0.82 -10.80 12.71
N THR A 289 -0.16 -11.88 13.13
CA THR A 289 -0.82 -12.96 13.85
C THR A 289 -1.45 -12.40 15.13
N ALA A 290 -2.31 -13.17 15.79
CA ALA A 290 -2.84 -12.76 17.09
C ALA A 290 -1.70 -12.39 18.07
N ASP A 291 -0.57 -13.08 17.98
CA ASP A 291 0.62 -12.80 18.79
C ASP A 291 1.33 -11.50 18.34
N ASP A 292 1.52 -11.28 17.04
CA ASP A 292 2.14 -10.04 16.56
C ASP A 292 1.28 -8.80 16.86
N ARG A 293 -0.05 -8.91 16.78
CA ARG A 293 -0.99 -7.83 17.19
C ARG A 293 -0.88 -7.56 18.68
N TRP A 294 -0.65 -8.60 19.46
CA TRP A 294 -0.44 -8.49 20.89
C TRP A 294 0.90 -7.78 21.18
N GLN A 295 1.99 -8.18 20.52
CA GLN A 295 3.31 -7.54 20.67
C GLN A 295 3.27 -6.06 20.24
N LEU A 296 2.59 -5.75 19.13
CA LEU A 296 2.39 -4.36 18.69
C LEU A 296 1.65 -3.55 19.74
N GLY A 297 0.55 -4.08 20.28
CA GLY A 297 -0.20 -3.40 21.34
C GLY A 297 0.61 -3.21 22.62
N LEU A 298 1.44 -4.19 23.00
CA LEU A 298 2.37 -4.08 24.12
C LEU A 298 3.40 -2.98 23.88
N ALA A 299 3.99 -2.90 22.68
CA ALA A 299 4.96 -1.86 22.32
C ALA A 299 4.33 -0.46 22.37
N GLN A 300 3.12 -0.30 21.82
CA GLN A 300 2.37 0.96 21.87
C GLN A 300 2.00 1.37 23.32
N LEU A 301 1.63 0.41 24.16
CA LEU A 301 1.38 0.65 25.58
C LEU A 301 2.66 1.03 26.33
N THR A 302 3.79 0.41 26.00
CA THR A 302 5.10 0.73 26.58
C THR A 302 5.50 2.16 26.24
N GLN A 303 5.34 2.56 24.97
CA GLN A 303 5.57 3.93 24.55
C GLN A 303 4.66 4.91 25.28
N TYR A 304 3.36 4.61 25.38
CA TYR A 304 2.42 5.44 26.12
C TYR A 304 2.81 5.58 27.60
N GLN A 305 3.29 4.51 28.22
CA GLN A 305 3.78 4.51 29.60
C GLN A 305 5.04 5.36 29.76
N GLN A 306 5.96 5.34 28.79
CA GLN A 306 7.15 6.19 28.79
C GLN A 306 6.78 7.68 28.64
N GLU A 307 5.83 8.00 27.79
CA GLU A 307 5.38 9.38 27.52
C GLU A 307 4.56 9.98 28.67
N HIS A 308 3.70 9.16 29.31
CA HIS A 308 2.74 9.64 30.31
C HIS A 308 3.02 9.17 31.75
N GLY A 309 4.02 8.32 31.96
CA GLY A 309 4.36 7.73 33.26
C GLY A 309 3.35 6.70 33.79
N HIS A 310 2.29 6.38 33.03
CA HIS A 310 1.24 5.48 33.47
C HIS A 310 0.58 4.71 32.32
N CYS A 311 -0.09 3.59 32.64
CA CYS A 311 -0.88 2.80 31.67
C CYS A 311 -2.38 3.17 31.64
N LYS A 312 -2.79 4.34 32.17
CA LYS A 312 -4.20 4.80 32.20
C LYS A 312 -4.64 5.37 30.84
N VAL A 313 -4.78 4.51 29.84
CA VAL A 313 -5.15 4.91 28.46
C VAL A 313 -6.66 5.21 28.35
N PRO A 314 -7.08 6.41 27.87
CA PRO A 314 -8.49 6.71 27.59
C PRO A 314 -9.08 5.80 26.50
N TRP A 315 -10.35 5.40 26.61
CA TRP A 315 -10.98 4.45 25.67
C TRP A 315 -10.89 4.87 24.19
N LYS A 316 -11.10 6.17 23.92
CA LYS A 316 -11.03 6.74 22.57
C LYS A 316 -9.61 7.10 22.12
N HIS A 317 -8.59 6.86 22.96
CA HIS A 317 -7.22 7.21 22.63
C HIS A 317 -6.70 6.35 21.49
N ARG A 318 -6.19 7.04 20.47
CA ARG A 318 -5.40 6.45 19.39
C ARG A 318 -3.98 6.96 19.53
N THR A 319 -3.01 6.08 19.31
CA THR A 319 -1.61 6.48 19.29
C THR A 319 -1.31 7.31 18.04
N GLY A 320 -0.13 7.91 17.95
CA GLY A 320 0.30 8.60 16.73
C GLY A 320 0.21 7.71 15.47
N SER A 321 0.30 6.38 15.62
CA SER A 321 0.09 5.38 14.56
C SER A 321 -1.38 5.00 14.36
N GLU A 322 -2.35 5.83 14.76
CA GLU A 322 -3.82 5.59 14.69
C GLU A 322 -4.27 4.25 15.30
N PHE A 323 -3.37 3.54 15.98
CA PHE A 323 -3.66 2.30 16.65
C PHE A 323 -4.61 2.61 17.78
N ALA A 324 -5.76 1.91 17.82
CA ALA A 324 -6.79 2.10 18.82
C ALA A 324 -6.36 1.52 20.18
N LEU A 325 -5.32 2.11 20.78
CA LEU A 325 -4.70 1.64 22.01
C LEU A 325 -5.72 1.58 23.15
N GLY A 326 -6.62 2.57 23.25
CA GLY A 326 -7.70 2.55 24.24
C GLY A 326 -8.63 1.35 24.10
N THR A 327 -8.97 0.98 22.86
CA THR A 327 -9.78 -0.21 22.55
C THR A 327 -9.00 -1.50 22.82
N TRP A 328 -7.72 -1.55 22.44
CA TRP A 328 -6.85 -2.71 22.67
C TRP A 328 -6.66 -2.99 24.18
N VAL A 329 -6.36 -1.95 24.98
CA VAL A 329 -6.27 -2.02 26.45
C VAL A 329 -7.57 -2.53 27.05
N GLY A 330 -8.71 -2.03 26.57
CA GLY A 330 -10.03 -2.52 26.99
C GLY A 330 -10.25 -3.99 26.66
N TYR A 331 -9.83 -4.43 25.47
CA TYR A 331 -9.87 -5.83 25.06
C TYR A 331 -9.01 -6.71 25.97
N GLN A 332 -7.81 -6.28 26.37
CA GLN A 332 -6.96 -7.07 27.29
C GLN A 332 -7.63 -7.29 28.64
N ARG A 333 -8.28 -6.25 29.21
CA ARG A 333 -9.03 -6.38 30.46
C ARG A 333 -10.16 -7.41 30.36
N SER A 334 -10.91 -7.37 29.26
CA SER A 334 -11.98 -8.35 28.99
C SER A 334 -11.43 -9.76 28.74
N ALA A 335 -10.31 -9.88 28.01
CA ALA A 335 -9.66 -11.15 27.72
C ALA A 335 -9.10 -11.82 28.98
N ARG A 336 -8.57 -11.04 29.94
CA ARG A 336 -8.16 -11.56 31.27
C ARG A 336 -9.34 -12.14 32.04
N LYS A 337 -10.48 -11.43 32.10
CA LYS A 337 -11.71 -11.93 32.77
C LYS A 337 -12.24 -13.20 32.11
N ALA A 338 -12.05 -13.33 30.81
CA ALA A 338 -12.47 -14.50 30.04
C ALA A 338 -11.41 -15.63 29.99
N ASN A 339 -10.30 -15.53 30.74
CA ASN A 339 -9.18 -16.48 30.72
C ASN A 339 -8.62 -16.77 29.30
N LYS A 340 -8.60 -15.75 28.44
CA LYS A 340 -8.12 -15.86 27.04
C LYS A 340 -6.66 -15.40 26.85
N LEU A 341 -6.02 -14.89 27.90
CA LEU A 341 -4.61 -14.48 27.87
C LEU A 341 -3.71 -15.59 28.39
N THR A 342 -2.53 -15.73 27.77
CA THR A 342 -1.51 -16.65 28.29
C THR A 342 -0.84 -16.08 29.55
N ALA A 343 -0.27 -16.96 30.38
CA ALA A 343 0.45 -16.54 31.59
C ALA A 343 1.61 -15.56 31.28
N GLN A 344 2.28 -15.74 30.13
CA GLN A 344 3.34 -14.85 29.67
C GLN A 344 2.81 -13.45 29.33
N GLN A 345 1.68 -13.36 28.62
CA GLN A 345 1.06 -12.08 28.25
C GLN A 345 0.61 -11.29 29.48
N VAL A 346 0.06 -11.98 30.49
CA VAL A 346 -0.30 -11.34 31.78
C VAL A 346 0.94 -10.80 32.48
N LYS A 347 2.01 -11.60 32.58
CA LYS A 347 3.27 -11.19 33.21
C LYS A 347 3.89 -9.96 32.53
N GLN A 348 3.87 -9.90 31.20
CA GLN A 348 4.42 -8.75 30.45
C GLN A 348 3.63 -7.47 30.73
N LEU A 349 2.30 -7.54 30.82
CA LEU A 349 1.46 -6.40 31.18
C LEU A 349 1.64 -5.98 32.65
N ASP A 350 1.75 -6.95 33.56
CA ASP A 350 2.01 -6.67 34.98
C ASP A 350 3.35 -5.95 35.17
N THR A 351 4.38 -6.35 34.43
CA THR A 351 5.71 -5.72 34.47
C THR A 351 5.67 -4.25 34.03
N LEU A 352 4.77 -3.89 33.11
CA LEU A 352 4.56 -2.50 32.68
C LEU A 352 3.71 -1.67 33.66
N GLY A 353 3.26 -2.25 34.78
CA GLY A 353 2.36 -1.58 35.71
C GLY A 353 0.95 -1.41 35.13
N PHE A 354 0.51 -2.34 34.29
CA PHE A 354 -0.81 -2.26 33.65
C PHE A 354 -1.95 -2.42 34.66
N GLN A 355 -2.82 -1.42 34.73
CA GLN A 355 -3.98 -1.43 35.61
C GLN A 355 -5.14 -2.21 34.98
N TRP A 356 -5.38 -3.41 35.52
CA TRP A 356 -6.44 -4.32 35.09
C TRP A 356 -7.83 -3.87 35.53
N ASP A 357 -7.94 -3.23 36.70
CA ASP A 357 -9.16 -2.64 37.20
C ASP A 357 -8.96 -1.15 37.50
N LEU A 358 -9.52 -0.30 36.62
CA LEU A 358 -9.48 1.15 36.79
C LEU A 358 -10.39 1.65 37.91
N ARG A 359 -11.38 0.85 38.33
CA ARG A 359 -12.28 1.24 39.43
C ARG A 359 -11.59 1.04 40.78
N ALA A 360 -10.79 0.00 40.95
CA ALA A 360 -10.02 -0.24 42.18
C ALA A 360 -8.91 0.83 42.37
N ALA A 361 -8.18 1.18 41.31
CA ALA A 361 -7.11 2.18 41.37
C ALA A 361 -7.58 3.61 41.71
N SER A 362 -8.85 3.94 41.43
CA SER A 362 -9.44 5.24 41.79
C SER A 362 -9.81 5.35 43.28
N TRP A 363 -9.87 4.23 44.02
CA TRP A 363 -10.21 4.23 45.45
C TRP A 363 -8.97 4.43 46.33
N GLU A 364 -7.80 3.95 45.92
CA GLU A 364 -6.53 4.13 46.66
C GLU A 364 -5.93 5.54 46.50
N GLU A 365 -6.21 6.26 45.40
CA GLU A 365 -5.77 7.67 45.22
C GLU A 365 -6.65 8.69 45.96
N LYS A 366 -7.78 8.26 46.55
CA LYS A 366 -8.76 9.14 47.20
C LYS A 366 -8.83 9.01 48.73
N PHE A 367 -7.97 8.19 49.35
CA PHE A 367 -7.92 8.01 50.80
C PHE A 367 -6.50 8.05 51.35
#